data_AF-A0A9D7N1S4-F1
#
_entry.id   AF-A0A9D7N1S4-F1
#
_cell.length_a   1.000
_cell.length_b   1.000
_cell.length_c   1.000
_cell.angle_alpha   90.00
_cell.angle_beta   90.00
_cell.angle_gamma   90.00
#
_symmetry.space_group_name_H-M   'P 1'
#
loop_
_entity.id
_entity.type
_entity.pdbx_description
1 polymer ?
#
loop_
_entity_poly.entity_id
_entity_poly.type
_entity_poly.pdbx_seq_one_letter_code
_entity_poly.pdbx_strand_id
1 'polypeptide(L)'
;MTRISDFTWRRMSGVLRCIWLVAGVGLASGAGAADHGAASHAEPAKTAALAAKAASAAAASVAPKTADVEVKPSSDPKAAGYLVREALGLDTVTNKKLTLVMKSKPSGAPANPRDAAHEAPAVAGGAYKRGTARAGATKPAAGAHGGDAHGSDVHWTYAGETGPEAWGKLKPEFNLCAIGKRQSPINIEESSSLQGPAEPLQFDYRPSSAAVVNNGHTIQVDVQGENTITVRSSTFRLLQFHFHSPSEEQINFKRFPMVAHLVHKNAEGQLAVVAVLLETGAVNPVIDKVWTYMPLDAGDRVRMPPDLLNLNELLPTDQRYYQFMGSLTTPPCSENVLWLVLKQPVSISRSQIRLFTQLYPNNARPVQPLNGRTVRDAQ
;
A
#
# COMPACT_ATOMS: atom_id res chain seq x y z
N MET A 1 1.49 46.53 63.71
CA MET A 1 0.47 46.76 62.67
C MET A 1 0.34 45.45 61.88
N THR A 2 -0.48 44.51 62.33
CA THR A 2 -1.90 44.25 61.89
C THR A 2 -1.97 43.75 60.45
N ARG A 3 -2.60 42.65 60.04
CA ARG A 3 -3.42 41.55 60.62
C ARG A 3 -3.42 40.44 59.53
N ILE A 4 -3.25 39.14 59.81
CA ILE A 4 -4.25 38.14 60.26
C ILE A 4 -5.43 37.95 59.29
N SER A 5 -5.53 36.75 58.71
CA SER A 5 -6.63 35.74 58.84
C SER A 5 -6.72 34.90 57.55
N ASP A 6 -6.33 33.62 57.55
CA ASP A 6 -7.15 32.46 57.96
C ASP A 6 -8.60 32.51 57.47
N PHE A 7 -8.98 31.56 56.61
CA PHE A 7 -10.35 31.04 56.65
C PHE A 7 -10.38 29.53 56.40
N THR A 8 -11.08 28.88 57.31
CA THR A 8 -11.13 27.46 57.61
C THR A 8 -12.39 26.80 57.03
N TRP A 9 -12.30 25.47 56.96
CA TRP A 9 -13.32 24.43 56.86
C TRP A 9 -14.78 24.78 57.21
N ARG A 10 -15.73 24.26 56.42
CA ARG A 10 -16.98 23.66 56.97
C ARG A 10 -17.64 22.66 56.00
N ARG A 11 -17.79 21.42 56.49
CA ARG A 11 -18.81 20.44 56.10
C ARG A 11 -20.19 20.88 56.61
N MET A 12 -21.24 20.60 55.84
CA MET A 12 -22.60 20.26 56.29
C MET A 12 -23.13 19.26 55.24
N SER A 13 -23.40 17.97 55.50
CA SER A 13 -24.27 17.27 56.47
C SER A 13 -25.77 17.35 56.15
N GLY A 14 -26.37 16.17 55.90
CA GLY A 14 -27.79 15.86 56.11
C GLY A 14 -28.52 15.36 54.85
N VAL A 15 -29.36 14.31 54.82
CA VAL A 15 -30.11 13.58 55.87
C VAL A 15 -30.76 12.32 55.22
N LEU A 16 -30.69 11.16 55.91
CA LEU A 16 -31.62 9.99 56.02
C LEU A 16 -32.28 9.34 54.76
N ARG A 17 -32.63 8.03 54.68
CA ARG A 17 -32.98 7.02 55.70
C ARG A 17 -32.99 5.59 55.09
N CYS A 18 -32.55 4.64 55.91
CA CYS A 18 -32.93 3.22 56.11
C CYS A 18 -34.01 2.54 55.23
N ILE A 19 -33.83 1.25 54.89
CA ILE A 19 -34.39 0.05 55.57
C ILE A 19 -34.00 -1.28 54.83
N TRP A 20 -33.54 -2.26 55.64
CA TRP A 20 -33.57 -3.75 55.63
C TRP A 20 -34.28 -4.52 54.49
N LEU A 21 -33.92 -5.74 54.07
CA LEU A 21 -33.60 -7.04 54.76
C LEU A 21 -32.58 -7.86 53.91
N VAL A 22 -31.59 -8.61 54.44
CA VAL A 22 -31.60 -9.95 55.13
C VAL A 22 -32.21 -11.05 54.25
N ALA A 23 -31.66 -12.25 53.96
CA ALA A 23 -30.59 -13.13 54.44
C ALA A 23 -30.11 -13.97 53.22
N GLY A 24 -28.99 -14.69 53.16
CA GLY A 24 -28.00 -15.13 54.13
C GLY A 24 -27.58 -16.58 53.81
N VAL A 25 -26.28 -16.84 53.97
CA VAL A 25 -25.62 -18.15 54.29
C VAL A 25 -25.62 -19.22 53.19
N GLY A 26 -24.54 -19.94 52.85
CA GLY A 26 -23.16 -20.09 53.35
C GLY A 26 -22.41 -20.99 52.34
N LEU A 27 -21.12 -20.76 52.00
CA LEU A 27 -19.89 -21.19 52.70
C LEU A 27 -19.75 -22.71 52.90
N ALA A 28 -18.87 -23.32 52.10
CA ALA A 28 -17.76 -24.23 52.47
C ALA A 28 -17.30 -25.00 51.20
N SER A 29 -16.09 -24.81 50.67
CA SER A 29 -14.79 -25.37 51.09
C SER A 29 -14.68 -26.89 50.89
N GLY A 30 -13.69 -27.35 50.10
CA GLY A 30 -13.18 -28.72 50.19
C GLY A 30 -12.57 -29.29 48.92
N ALA A 31 -11.24 -29.41 48.93
CA ALA A 31 -10.41 -30.11 47.95
C ALA A 31 -10.57 -31.64 48.00
N GLY A 32 -10.12 -32.35 46.96
CA GLY A 32 -9.86 -33.80 47.05
C GLY A 32 -9.80 -34.50 45.70
N ALA A 33 -8.65 -35.11 45.41
CA ALA A 33 -8.26 -35.79 44.17
C ALA A 33 -8.64 -37.28 44.14
N ALA A 34 -8.36 -37.91 42.99
CA ALA A 34 -8.14 -39.36 42.75
C ALA A 34 -9.39 -40.25 42.84
N ASP A 35 -9.55 -41.38 42.17
CA ASP A 35 -8.92 -42.14 41.08
C ASP A 35 -9.89 -43.35 40.86
N HIS A 36 -9.70 -44.10 39.78
CA HIS A 36 -10.17 -45.46 39.52
C HIS A 36 -11.57 -45.69 38.96
N GLY A 37 -11.59 -46.60 37.96
CA GLY A 37 -12.60 -47.65 37.94
C GLY A 37 -13.14 -48.00 36.57
N ALA A 38 -12.47 -48.92 35.88
CA ALA A 38 -12.83 -49.43 34.57
C ALA A 38 -14.09 -50.33 34.54
N ALA A 39 -14.69 -50.34 33.35
CA ALA A 39 -15.27 -51.48 32.61
C ALA A 39 -16.40 -52.32 33.23
N SER A 40 -17.50 -52.46 32.47
CA SER A 40 -18.06 -53.79 32.17
C SER A 40 -18.96 -53.76 30.91
N HIS A 41 -18.83 -54.83 30.14
CA HIS A 41 -19.51 -55.19 28.90
C HIS A 41 -21.00 -55.55 29.10
N ALA A 42 -21.84 -55.31 28.08
CA ALA A 42 -22.62 -56.35 27.36
C ALA A 42 -23.71 -55.75 26.45
N GLU A 43 -23.58 -55.99 25.14
CA GLU A 43 -24.65 -55.99 24.11
C GLU A 43 -25.42 -57.35 24.18
N PRO A 44 -26.50 -57.69 23.40
CA PRO A 44 -26.80 -57.25 22.01
C PRO A 44 -28.30 -57.16 21.58
N ALA A 45 -28.48 -56.89 20.27
CA ALA A 45 -29.59 -57.25 19.37
C ALA A 45 -30.83 -56.33 19.37
N LYS A 46 -31.48 -55.95 18.26
CA LYS A 46 -31.54 -56.25 16.80
C LYS A 46 -32.49 -55.12 16.26
N THR A 47 -32.50 -54.57 15.04
CA THR A 47 -32.41 -55.14 13.68
C THR A 47 -32.47 -54.01 12.63
N ALA A 48 -31.62 -54.13 11.59
CA ALA A 48 -31.81 -53.89 10.14
C ALA A 48 -32.59 -52.62 9.67
N ALA A 49 -32.02 -51.68 8.89
CA ALA A 49 -31.27 -51.76 7.62
C ALA A 49 -32.03 -52.41 6.46
N LEU A 50 -32.33 -51.61 5.43
CA LEU A 50 -32.44 -52.05 4.05
C LEU A 50 -31.79 -50.99 3.15
N ALA A 51 -30.79 -51.46 2.39
CA ALA A 51 -29.93 -50.68 1.53
C ALA A 51 -30.36 -50.82 0.05
N ALA A 52 -29.93 -49.80 -0.72
CA ALA A 52 -29.41 -49.87 -2.08
C ALA A 52 -30.26 -50.44 -3.23
N LYS A 53 -30.36 -49.61 -4.28
CA LYS A 53 -30.18 -50.10 -5.65
C LYS A 53 -29.37 -49.09 -6.46
N ALA A 54 -28.21 -49.53 -6.95
CA ALA A 54 -27.38 -48.86 -7.93
C ALA A 54 -27.68 -49.40 -9.33
N ALA A 55 -27.66 -48.53 -10.34
CA ALA A 55 -27.32 -48.81 -11.73
C ALA A 55 -27.05 -47.45 -12.41
N SER A 56 -25.79 -47.11 -12.64
CA SER A 56 -25.10 -47.24 -13.93
C SER A 56 -25.57 -46.23 -14.98
N ALA A 57 -24.86 -45.10 -15.07
CA ALA A 57 -24.62 -44.41 -16.34
C ALA A 57 -23.19 -43.86 -16.32
N ALA A 58 -22.44 -44.25 -17.34
CA ALA A 58 -21.00 -44.13 -17.46
C ALA A 58 -20.50 -42.68 -17.53
N ALA A 59 -19.36 -42.46 -16.90
CA ALA A 59 -18.50 -41.32 -17.14
C ALA A 59 -17.98 -41.37 -18.57
N ALA A 60 -18.42 -40.42 -19.41
CA ALA A 60 -17.70 -40.05 -20.61
C ALA A 60 -16.66 -38.98 -20.22
N SER A 61 -15.42 -39.42 -20.01
CA SER A 61 -14.25 -38.55 -19.89
C SER A 61 -14.00 -37.86 -21.23
N VAL A 62 -14.37 -36.60 -21.36
CA VAL A 62 -13.88 -35.75 -22.46
C VAL A 62 -12.52 -35.22 -22.02
N ALA A 63 -11.46 -35.83 -22.55
CA ALA A 63 -10.11 -35.27 -22.45
C ALA A 63 -10.10 -33.86 -23.07
N PRO A 64 -9.45 -32.85 -22.43
CA PRO A 64 -9.26 -31.58 -23.10
C PRO A 64 -8.31 -31.81 -24.28
N LYS A 65 -8.80 -31.54 -25.49
CA LYS A 65 -7.95 -31.48 -26.68
C LYS A 65 -6.96 -30.34 -26.45
N THR A 66 -5.70 -30.68 -26.21
CA THR A 66 -4.59 -29.75 -26.37
C THR A 66 -4.52 -29.38 -27.84
N ALA A 67 -5.09 -28.23 -28.21
CA ALA A 67 -4.74 -27.58 -29.45
C ALA A 67 -3.43 -26.85 -29.19
N ASP A 68 -2.35 -27.33 -29.80
CA ASP A 68 -1.09 -26.60 -29.88
C ASP A 68 -1.36 -25.29 -30.61
N VAL A 69 -1.50 -24.19 -29.87
CA VAL A 69 -1.54 -22.86 -30.46
C VAL A 69 -0.09 -22.45 -30.71
N GLU A 70 0.38 -22.71 -31.93
CA GLU A 70 1.65 -22.16 -32.42
C GLU A 70 1.49 -20.64 -32.60
N VAL A 71 1.82 -19.88 -31.55
CA VAL A 71 1.84 -18.42 -31.59
C VAL A 71 3.12 -17.98 -32.29
N LYS A 72 3.01 -17.56 -33.56
CA LYS A 72 4.09 -16.78 -34.19
C LYS A 72 4.31 -15.49 -33.39
N PRO A 73 5.56 -15.14 -33.03
CA PRO A 73 5.83 -13.91 -32.30
C PRO A 73 5.41 -12.71 -33.16
N SER A 74 4.42 -11.98 -32.67
CA SER A 74 4.08 -10.66 -33.20
C SER A 74 5.08 -9.65 -32.63
N SER A 75 5.75 -8.91 -33.50
CA SER A 75 6.64 -7.80 -33.13
C SER A 75 5.86 -6.53 -32.70
N ASP A 76 4.53 -6.61 -32.56
CA ASP A 76 3.67 -5.53 -32.10
C ASP A 76 3.10 -5.86 -30.69
N PRO A 77 3.56 -5.15 -29.63
CA PRO A 77 3.10 -5.33 -28.26
C PRO A 77 1.59 -5.13 -28.07
N LYS A 78 0.94 -4.32 -28.93
CA LYS A 78 -0.51 -4.10 -28.85
C LYS A 78 -1.28 -5.36 -29.23
N ALA A 79 -0.81 -6.09 -30.24
CA ALA A 79 -1.43 -7.33 -30.66
C ALA A 79 -1.33 -8.43 -29.58
N ALA A 80 -0.21 -8.49 -28.85
CA ALA A 80 -0.04 -9.41 -27.73
C ALA A 80 -1.04 -9.11 -26.58
N GLY A 81 -1.26 -7.82 -26.28
CA GLY A 81 -2.24 -7.41 -25.27
C GLY A 81 -3.69 -7.76 -25.63
N TYR A 82 -4.05 -7.72 -26.91
CA TYR A 82 -5.38 -8.15 -27.36
C TYR A 82 -5.57 -9.66 -27.26
N LEU A 83 -4.57 -10.45 -27.64
CA LEU A 83 -4.62 -11.92 -27.57
C LEU A 83 -4.74 -12.43 -26.14
N VAL A 84 -4.08 -11.77 -25.18
CA VAL A 84 -4.22 -12.09 -23.75
C VAL A 84 -5.62 -11.76 -23.24
N ARG A 85 -6.24 -10.66 -23.69
CA ARG A 85 -7.62 -10.30 -23.32
C ARG A 85 -8.66 -11.25 -23.92
N GLU A 86 -8.45 -11.70 -25.16
CA GLU A 86 -9.30 -12.68 -25.84
C GLU A 86 -9.23 -14.05 -25.16
N ALA A 87 -8.02 -14.50 -24.79
CA ALA A 87 -7.81 -15.75 -24.05
C ALA A 87 -8.45 -15.75 -22.63
N LEU A 88 -8.74 -14.56 -22.09
CA LEU A 88 -9.34 -14.37 -20.77
C LEU A 88 -10.87 -14.14 -20.81
N GLY A 89 -11.51 -14.21 -21.99
CA GLY A 89 -12.98 -14.15 -22.12
C GLY A 89 -13.61 -12.82 -21.69
N LEU A 90 -12.87 -11.72 -21.80
CA LEU A 90 -13.38 -10.37 -21.52
C LEU A 90 -13.98 -9.79 -22.82
N ASP A 91 -15.30 -9.85 -22.96
CA ASP A 91 -16.01 -9.30 -24.13
C ASP A 91 -15.72 -7.80 -24.30
N THR A 92 -15.08 -7.44 -25.41
CA THR A 92 -14.96 -6.04 -25.85
C THR A 92 -16.05 -5.76 -26.88
N VAL A 93 -16.93 -4.80 -26.56
CA VAL A 93 -17.87 -4.24 -27.53
C VAL A 93 -17.04 -3.52 -28.61
N THR A 94 -16.89 -4.15 -29.76
CA THR A 94 -16.24 -3.56 -30.94
C THR A 94 -17.28 -2.97 -31.89
N ASN A 95 -16.98 -1.78 -32.39
CA ASN A 95 -17.61 -1.10 -33.53
C ASN A 95 -19.06 -0.58 -33.38
N LYS A 96 -19.21 0.56 -32.68
CA LYS A 96 -20.06 1.65 -33.20
C LYS A 96 -19.31 2.99 -33.13
N LYS A 97 -19.08 3.57 -34.30
CA LYS A 97 -18.47 4.88 -34.53
C LYS A 97 -19.38 5.96 -33.92
N LEU A 98 -18.98 6.55 -32.80
CA LEU A 98 -19.65 7.71 -32.19
C LEU A 98 -19.06 8.98 -32.80
N THR A 99 -19.80 9.60 -33.72
CA THR A 99 -19.45 10.91 -34.31
C THR A 99 -20.01 12.01 -33.41
N LEU A 100 -19.13 12.71 -32.67
CA LEU A 100 -19.50 13.91 -31.92
C LEU A 100 -19.43 15.14 -32.83
N VAL A 101 -20.57 15.75 -33.12
CA VAL A 101 -20.65 17.04 -33.83
C VAL A 101 -20.60 18.17 -32.78
N MET A 102 -19.49 18.88 -32.69
CA MET A 102 -19.38 20.11 -31.89
C MET A 102 -19.78 21.32 -32.74
N LYS A 103 -20.86 22.01 -32.37
CA LYS A 103 -21.22 23.34 -32.92
C LYS A 103 -20.41 24.41 -32.19
N SER A 104 -19.49 25.08 -32.89
CA SER A 104 -18.82 26.30 -32.41
C SER A 104 -19.71 27.53 -32.64
N LYS A 105 -19.80 28.41 -31.65
CA LYS A 105 -20.45 29.73 -31.72
C LYS A 105 -19.36 30.80 -31.80
N PRO A 106 -19.43 31.78 -32.72
CA PRO A 106 -18.35 32.75 -32.90
C PRO A 106 -18.43 33.88 -31.86
N SER A 107 -17.26 34.28 -31.36
CA SER A 107 -17.03 35.48 -30.55
C SER A 107 -16.56 36.60 -31.47
N GLY A 108 -17.24 37.75 -31.42
CA GLY A 108 -16.87 38.97 -32.14
C GLY A 108 -16.02 39.90 -31.27
N ALA A 109 -14.97 40.47 -31.88
CA ALA A 109 -14.16 41.55 -31.32
C ALA A 109 -14.57 42.90 -31.93
N PRO A 110 -14.27 44.02 -31.26
CA PRO A 110 -13.99 45.26 -31.98
C PRO A 110 -12.62 45.92 -31.62
N ALA A 111 -11.97 46.32 -32.71
CA ALA A 111 -10.95 47.34 -33.02
C ALA A 111 -10.18 48.14 -31.94
N ASN A 112 -8.88 48.30 -32.25
CA ASN A 112 -7.86 49.23 -31.72
C ASN A 112 -8.00 50.68 -32.26
N PRO A 113 -7.30 51.66 -31.65
CA PRO A 113 -6.21 52.32 -32.40
C PRO A 113 -4.94 52.78 -31.61
N ARG A 114 -3.77 52.64 -32.28
CA ARG A 114 -2.58 53.54 -32.38
C ARG A 114 -1.66 53.75 -31.14
N ASP A 115 -0.31 53.88 -31.20
CA ASP A 115 0.70 54.10 -32.25
C ASP A 115 2.15 53.72 -31.80
N ALA A 116 3.04 53.54 -32.81
CA ALA A 116 4.51 53.74 -32.88
C ALA A 116 5.49 52.82 -32.11
N ALA A 117 6.22 51.93 -32.80
CA ALA A 117 7.59 52.08 -33.39
C ALA A 117 8.70 51.64 -32.39
N HIS A 118 9.68 50.78 -32.70
CA HIS A 118 10.64 50.83 -33.78
C HIS A 118 11.28 49.45 -34.08
N GLU A 119 11.51 49.24 -35.38
CA GLU A 119 12.66 48.64 -36.10
C GLU A 119 13.19 47.22 -35.83
N ALA A 120 13.32 46.54 -36.96
CA ALA A 120 13.87 45.22 -37.25
C ALA A 120 15.32 45.37 -37.83
N PRO A 121 15.92 44.42 -38.57
CA PRO A 121 15.64 42.98 -38.73
C PRO A 121 16.88 42.05 -38.69
N ALA A 122 16.56 40.75 -38.78
CA ALA A 122 17.22 39.55 -39.34
C ALA A 122 18.50 39.73 -40.24
N VAL A 123 19.35 38.71 -40.47
CA VAL A 123 19.10 37.55 -41.36
C VAL A 123 20.20 36.46 -41.26
N ALA A 124 19.74 35.22 -41.43
CA ALA A 124 20.30 33.92 -41.86
C ALA A 124 21.79 33.69 -42.26
N GLY A 125 22.31 32.53 -41.82
CA GLY A 125 22.61 31.33 -42.63
C GLY A 125 23.79 31.30 -43.62
N GLY A 126 24.70 30.31 -43.48
CA GLY A 126 25.44 29.73 -44.62
C GLY A 126 26.94 29.38 -44.46
N ALA A 127 27.22 28.16 -43.98
CA ALA A 127 28.15 27.12 -44.49
C ALA A 127 29.62 27.36 -44.97
N TYR A 128 30.50 26.42 -44.53
CA TYR A 128 31.78 25.91 -45.13
C TYR A 128 33.01 26.89 -45.16
N LYS A 129 34.31 26.54 -45.00
CA LYS A 129 35.15 25.33 -45.19
C LYS A 129 36.36 25.30 -44.21
N ARG A 130 37.12 24.21 -44.36
CA ARG A 130 38.16 23.53 -43.57
C ARG A 130 39.60 23.95 -43.96
N GLY A 131 40.54 23.83 -42.99
CA GLY A 131 41.98 23.57 -43.21
C GLY A 131 42.93 24.76 -42.94
N THR A 132 44.15 24.65 -42.40
CA THR A 132 45.03 23.51 -42.06
C THR A 132 46.26 24.03 -41.27
N ALA A 133 46.83 23.18 -40.38
CA ALA A 133 48.27 22.97 -40.09
C ALA A 133 49.08 24.13 -39.42
N ARG A 134 50.12 23.94 -38.59
CA ARG A 134 50.87 22.77 -38.07
C ARG A 134 51.83 23.29 -36.96
N ALA A 135 52.11 22.41 -35.98
CA ALA A 135 53.36 22.20 -35.20
C ALA A 135 54.08 23.38 -34.50
N GLY A 136 54.62 23.26 -33.28
CA GLY A 136 54.80 22.09 -32.42
C GLY A 136 55.60 22.40 -31.15
N ALA A 137 55.94 21.32 -30.43
CA ALA A 137 56.87 21.18 -29.29
C ALA A 137 56.37 21.81 -27.96
N THR A 138 56.41 21.17 -26.78
CA THR A 138 57.23 20.10 -26.21
C THR A 138 56.44 19.36 -25.09
N LYS A 139 56.85 18.13 -24.77
CA LYS A 139 56.32 17.28 -23.68
C LYS A 139 57.17 17.44 -22.42
N PRO A 140 56.58 17.37 -21.21
CA PRO A 140 57.15 16.51 -20.18
C PRO A 140 56.12 15.53 -19.57
N ALA A 141 56.63 14.60 -18.78
CA ALA A 141 56.15 13.24 -18.59
C ALA A 141 55.13 13.02 -17.45
N ALA A 142 54.38 11.91 -17.62
CA ALA A 142 53.86 10.95 -16.64
C ALA A 142 53.26 11.44 -15.31
N GLY A 143 51.92 11.36 -15.22
CA GLY A 143 51.17 11.19 -13.98
C GLY A 143 49.99 10.26 -14.25
N ALA A 144 49.82 9.23 -13.41
CA ALA A 144 48.80 8.20 -13.54
C ALA A 144 47.39 8.82 -13.57
N HIS A 145 46.62 8.52 -14.63
CA HIS A 145 45.18 8.76 -14.61
C HIS A 145 44.54 7.69 -13.71
N GLY A 146 44.27 8.08 -12.45
CA GLY A 146 43.17 7.50 -11.71
C GLY A 146 41.92 7.68 -12.55
N GLY A 147 41.32 6.57 -12.97
CA GLY A 147 40.05 6.61 -13.67
C GLY A 147 39.01 7.16 -12.71
N ASP A 148 38.60 8.40 -12.95
CA ASP A 148 37.36 8.94 -12.44
C ASP A 148 36.23 8.04 -12.95
N ALA A 149 35.81 7.09 -12.11
CA ALA A 149 34.60 6.34 -12.32
C ALA A 149 33.45 7.34 -12.16
N HIS A 150 33.02 7.90 -13.28
CA HIS A 150 31.74 8.57 -13.42
C HIS A 150 30.68 7.75 -12.69
N GLY A 151 30.11 8.33 -11.63
CA GLY A 151 29.11 7.69 -10.78
C GLY A 151 27.94 7.21 -11.62
N SER A 152 27.95 5.93 -11.97
CA SER A 152 26.80 5.25 -12.54
C SER A 152 25.62 5.46 -11.60
N ASP A 153 24.47 5.88 -12.12
CA ASP A 153 23.23 6.03 -11.37
C ASP A 153 22.77 4.62 -10.92
N VAL A 154 23.30 4.16 -9.78
CA VAL A 154 23.04 2.80 -9.30
C VAL A 154 21.56 2.68 -8.91
N HIS A 155 20.83 1.89 -9.68
CA HIS A 155 19.42 1.59 -9.45
C HIS A 155 19.27 0.54 -8.35
N TRP A 156 18.32 0.75 -7.43
CA TRP A 156 18.03 -0.19 -6.35
C TRP A 156 16.96 -1.19 -6.77
N THR A 157 16.98 -2.40 -6.21
CA THR A 157 15.99 -3.45 -6.48
C THR A 157 15.61 -4.18 -5.19
N TYR A 158 14.76 -5.21 -5.26
CA TYR A 158 14.38 -6.03 -4.11
C TYR A 158 15.20 -7.32 -3.96
N ALA A 159 16.19 -7.56 -4.85
CA ALA A 159 17.00 -8.79 -4.84
C ALA A 159 18.40 -8.57 -5.45
N GLY A 160 19.30 -9.53 -5.27
CA GLY A 160 20.65 -9.45 -5.84
C GLY A 160 21.51 -8.34 -5.24
N GLU A 161 22.51 -7.90 -5.98
CA GLU A 161 23.56 -6.98 -5.50
C GLU A 161 23.05 -5.58 -5.14
N THR A 162 21.89 -5.17 -5.68
CA THR A 162 21.23 -3.90 -5.37
C THR A 162 19.98 -4.05 -4.50
N GLY A 163 19.85 -5.20 -3.83
CA GLY A 163 18.76 -5.54 -2.92
C GLY A 163 18.81 -4.81 -1.56
N PRO A 164 17.81 -5.05 -0.68
CA PRO A 164 17.64 -4.32 0.58
C PRO A 164 18.85 -4.31 1.51
N GLU A 165 19.63 -5.40 1.56
CA GLU A 165 20.85 -5.50 2.37
C GLU A 165 21.98 -4.57 1.88
N ALA A 166 21.94 -4.16 0.61
CA ALA A 166 22.94 -3.33 -0.04
C ALA A 166 22.50 -1.86 -0.19
N TRP A 167 21.21 -1.54 -0.03
CA TRP A 167 20.66 -0.19 -0.31
C TRP A 167 21.47 0.95 0.28
N GLY A 168 21.87 0.85 1.57
CA GLY A 168 22.63 1.92 2.23
C GLY A 168 24.05 2.14 1.71
N LYS A 169 24.56 1.24 0.85
CA LYS A 169 25.88 1.34 0.21
C LYS A 169 25.80 1.81 -1.25
N LEU A 170 24.60 1.85 -1.84
CA LEU A 170 24.45 2.19 -3.26
C LEU A 170 24.74 3.67 -3.52
N LYS A 171 24.30 4.55 -2.61
CA LYS A 171 24.45 6.01 -2.71
C LYS A 171 24.59 6.63 -1.32
N PRO A 172 25.34 7.74 -1.17
CA PRO A 172 25.44 8.46 0.10
C PRO A 172 24.08 8.85 0.70
N GLU A 173 23.12 9.24 -0.14
CA GLU A 173 21.77 9.63 0.31
C GLU A 173 20.97 8.46 0.91
N PHE A 174 21.35 7.21 0.62
CA PHE A 174 20.64 6.02 1.12
C PHE A 174 21.20 5.50 2.44
N ASN A 175 22.20 6.16 3.03
CA ASN A 175 22.91 5.68 4.22
C ASN A 175 21.96 5.31 5.39
N LEU A 176 20.84 6.03 5.55
CA LEU A 176 19.82 5.71 6.57
C LEU A 176 19.25 4.29 6.44
N CYS A 177 19.21 3.71 5.24
CA CYS A 177 18.81 2.32 5.03
C CYS A 177 19.71 1.32 5.79
N ALA A 178 20.97 1.68 6.06
CA ALA A 178 21.94 0.84 6.79
C ALA A 178 22.09 1.25 8.26
N ILE A 179 22.15 2.54 8.56
CA ILE A 179 22.47 3.03 9.91
C ILE A 179 21.26 3.43 10.76
N GLY A 180 20.09 3.60 10.12
CA GLY A 180 18.87 4.03 10.79
C GLY A 180 18.45 3.08 11.91
N LYS A 181 17.89 3.63 12.99
CA LYS A 181 17.44 2.87 14.17
C LYS A 181 15.93 2.89 14.34
N ARG A 182 15.21 3.70 13.58
CA ARG A 182 13.75 3.77 13.55
C ARG A 182 13.24 3.40 12.16
N GLN A 183 13.75 2.30 11.63
CA GLN A 183 13.43 1.82 10.29
C GLN A 183 12.13 1.01 10.24
N SER A 184 11.48 1.03 9.08
CA SER A 184 10.30 0.23 8.73
C SER A 184 10.61 -0.74 7.57
N PRO A 185 9.86 -1.83 7.39
CA PRO A 185 8.73 -2.29 8.22
C PRO A 185 9.21 -2.92 9.53
N ILE A 186 8.29 -3.30 10.42
CA ILE A 186 8.58 -4.02 11.68
C ILE A 186 7.68 -5.24 11.84
N ASN A 187 8.11 -6.15 12.73
CA ASN A 187 7.19 -7.09 13.34
C ASN A 187 6.50 -6.43 14.54
N ILE A 188 5.18 -6.53 14.57
CA ILE A 188 4.34 -6.03 15.67
C ILE A 188 3.92 -7.24 16.51
N GLU A 189 4.40 -7.29 17.75
CA GLU A 189 4.02 -8.31 18.72
C GLU A 189 2.93 -7.74 19.64
N GLU A 190 1.70 -8.23 19.49
CA GLU A 190 0.53 -7.68 20.18
C GLU A 190 0.67 -7.70 21.71
N SER A 191 1.25 -8.77 22.25
CA SER A 191 1.51 -8.94 23.68
C SER A 191 2.48 -7.92 24.27
N SER A 192 3.31 -7.29 23.43
CA SER A 192 4.27 -6.26 23.82
C SER A 192 3.80 -4.84 23.54
N SER A 193 2.65 -4.69 22.88
CA SER A 193 2.11 -3.40 22.48
C SER A 193 1.54 -2.65 23.69
N LEU A 194 1.81 -1.35 23.74
CA LEU A 194 1.29 -0.50 24.79
C LEU A 194 -0.17 -0.17 24.49
N GLN A 195 -1.06 -0.75 25.28
CA GLN A 195 -2.48 -0.40 25.28
C GLN A 195 -2.64 1.06 25.71
N GLY A 196 -3.44 1.82 24.98
CA GLY A 196 -3.76 3.19 25.37
C GLY A 196 -5.10 3.63 24.78
N PRO A 197 -5.69 4.71 25.32
CA PRO A 197 -6.75 5.38 24.61
C PRO A 197 -6.16 5.88 23.30
N ALA A 198 -6.69 5.40 22.19
CA ALA A 198 -6.37 5.97 20.91
C ALA A 198 -7.55 6.78 20.41
N GLU A 199 -7.22 7.95 19.89
CA GLU A 199 -8.21 8.71 19.15
C GLU A 199 -8.53 7.93 17.87
N PRO A 200 -9.83 7.78 17.55
CA PRO A 200 -10.25 7.21 16.29
C PRO A 200 -9.54 7.90 15.12
N LEU A 201 -9.01 7.11 14.20
CA LEU A 201 -8.47 7.62 12.96
C LEU A 201 -9.63 8.16 12.13
N GLN A 202 -9.68 9.46 11.91
CA GLN A 202 -10.74 10.08 11.12
C GLN A 202 -10.32 10.12 9.65
N PHE A 203 -11.13 9.50 8.79
CA PHE A 203 -10.95 9.53 7.34
C PHE A 203 -11.96 10.51 6.72
N ASP A 204 -11.49 11.48 5.94
CA ASP A 204 -12.30 12.25 4.99
C ASP A 204 -11.79 11.93 3.59
N TYR A 205 -12.25 10.79 3.07
CA TYR A 205 -11.98 10.37 1.69
C TYR A 205 -13.22 10.56 0.83
N ARG A 206 -12.99 11.04 -0.39
CA ARG A 206 -14.02 11.35 -1.38
C ARG A 206 -13.72 10.62 -2.68
N PRO A 207 -14.74 10.31 -3.50
CA PRO A 207 -14.53 9.88 -4.87
C PRO A 207 -13.54 10.80 -5.59
N SER A 208 -12.55 10.21 -6.24
CA SER A 208 -11.39 10.94 -6.74
C SER A 208 -10.99 10.53 -8.14
N SER A 209 -10.47 11.50 -8.90
CA SER A 209 -9.66 11.22 -10.08
C SER A 209 -8.29 10.67 -9.66
N ALA A 210 -7.76 9.70 -10.39
CA ALA A 210 -6.47 9.11 -10.11
C ALA A 210 -5.73 8.69 -11.38
N ALA A 211 -4.42 8.41 -11.24
CA ALA A 211 -3.64 7.75 -12.27
C ALA A 211 -2.89 6.55 -11.68
N VAL A 212 -2.95 5.42 -12.36
CA VAL A 212 -2.20 4.21 -12.01
C VAL A 212 -0.86 4.26 -12.71
N VAL A 213 0.21 4.05 -11.96
CA VAL A 213 1.60 4.12 -12.40
C VAL A 213 2.28 2.81 -12.05
N ASN A 214 2.98 2.22 -13.00
CA ASN A 214 3.96 1.19 -12.73
C ASN A 214 5.30 1.90 -12.67
N ASN A 215 5.84 2.10 -11.45
CA ASN A 215 7.06 2.88 -11.28
C ASN A 215 8.34 2.02 -11.30
N GLY A 216 8.23 0.74 -11.72
CA GLY A 216 9.34 -0.22 -11.69
C GLY A 216 9.56 -0.89 -10.33
N HIS A 217 8.94 -0.41 -9.25
CA HIS A 217 9.07 -0.97 -7.90
C HIS A 217 7.74 -1.41 -7.27
N THR A 218 6.63 -0.87 -7.77
CA THR A 218 5.26 -1.18 -7.35
C THR A 218 4.27 -0.67 -8.39
N ILE A 219 3.03 -1.12 -8.27
CA ILE A 219 1.87 -0.37 -8.77
C ILE A 219 1.52 0.71 -7.75
N GLN A 220 1.55 1.96 -8.19
CA GLN A 220 1.21 3.15 -7.42
C GLN A 220 -0.01 3.81 -8.03
N VAL A 221 -0.83 4.45 -7.20
CA VAL A 221 -1.99 5.22 -7.64
C VAL A 221 -1.84 6.63 -7.10
N ASP A 222 -1.63 7.58 -7.99
CA ASP A 222 -1.57 9.01 -7.68
C ASP A 222 -2.99 9.56 -7.56
N VAL A 223 -3.36 10.02 -6.36
CA VAL A 223 -4.72 10.44 -6.04
C VAL A 223 -4.83 11.95 -6.08
N GLN A 224 -5.84 12.46 -6.79
CA GLN A 224 -6.15 13.89 -6.82
C GLN A 224 -7.21 14.25 -5.77
N GLY A 225 -7.24 15.53 -5.39
CA GLY A 225 -8.24 16.08 -4.46
C GLY A 225 -7.80 16.07 -3.00
N GLU A 226 -8.71 16.54 -2.16
CA GLU A 226 -8.51 16.75 -0.72
C GLU A 226 -9.01 15.54 0.08
N ASN A 227 -8.31 14.42 -0.08
CA ASN A 227 -8.51 13.23 0.74
C ASN A 227 -7.58 13.31 1.94
N THR A 228 -8.10 13.14 3.16
CA THR A 228 -7.29 13.36 4.37
C THR A 228 -7.53 12.30 5.44
N ILE A 229 -6.54 12.20 6.32
CA ILE A 229 -6.70 11.59 7.64
C ILE A 229 -6.41 12.63 8.73
N THR A 230 -7.06 12.52 9.87
CA THR A 230 -6.74 13.30 11.07
C THR A 230 -6.33 12.38 12.22
N VAL A 231 -5.16 12.66 12.80
CA VAL A 231 -4.60 11.94 13.96
C VAL A 231 -4.07 12.96 14.96
N ARG A 232 -4.54 12.93 16.21
CA ARG A 232 -4.10 13.84 17.28
C ARG A 232 -4.12 15.31 16.85
N SER A 233 -5.25 15.71 16.25
CA SER A 233 -5.50 17.06 15.72
C SER A 233 -4.61 17.49 14.54
N SER A 234 -3.75 16.62 14.02
CA SER A 234 -2.96 16.88 12.81
C SER A 234 -3.63 16.24 11.59
N THR A 235 -3.84 17.04 10.54
CA THR A 235 -4.45 16.59 9.29
C THR A 235 -3.36 16.31 8.24
N PHE A 236 -3.40 15.12 7.66
CA PHE A 236 -2.48 14.69 6.60
C PHE A 236 -3.26 14.43 5.32
N ARG A 237 -2.87 15.09 4.23
CA ARG A 237 -3.46 14.90 2.91
C ARG A 237 -2.85 13.69 2.23
N LEU A 238 -3.71 12.81 1.70
CA LEU A 238 -3.30 11.66 0.89
C LEU A 238 -2.62 12.13 -0.39
N LEU A 239 -1.47 11.53 -0.70
CA LEU A 239 -0.71 11.79 -1.91
C LEU A 239 -0.91 10.66 -2.92
N GLN A 240 -0.71 9.43 -2.47
CA GLN A 240 -0.75 8.22 -3.27
C GLN A 240 -1.02 7.02 -2.38
N PHE A 241 -1.38 5.90 -3.01
CA PHE A 241 -1.24 4.59 -2.37
C PHE A 241 -0.59 3.59 -3.32
N HIS A 242 0.03 2.56 -2.76
CA HIS A 242 0.74 1.53 -3.52
C HIS A 242 0.71 0.18 -2.79
N PHE A 243 1.26 -0.87 -3.41
CA PHE A 243 1.06 -2.24 -2.97
C PHE A 243 2.37 -3.00 -2.80
N HIS A 244 2.41 -3.88 -1.79
CA HIS A 244 3.49 -4.84 -1.63
C HIS A 244 2.97 -6.28 -1.54
N SER A 245 3.78 -7.21 -2.06
CA SER A 245 3.60 -8.66 -1.93
C SER A 245 4.95 -9.31 -1.57
N PRO A 246 5.05 -10.06 -0.46
CA PRO A 246 4.05 -10.19 0.61
C PRO A 246 3.84 -8.87 1.37
N SER A 247 3.03 -8.86 2.45
CA SER A 247 2.98 -7.69 3.33
C SER A 247 4.38 -7.37 3.88
N GLU A 248 4.70 -6.08 3.97
CA GLU A 248 5.94 -5.60 4.57
C GLU A 248 5.92 -5.78 6.09
N GLU A 249 4.84 -5.32 6.73
CA GLU A 249 4.59 -5.51 8.15
C GLU A 249 4.30 -6.98 8.48
N GLN A 250 4.66 -7.37 9.70
CA GLN A 250 4.27 -8.64 10.31
C GLN A 250 3.45 -8.38 11.56
N ILE A 251 2.46 -9.24 11.81
CA ILE A 251 1.73 -9.30 13.08
C ILE A 251 2.04 -10.64 13.73
N ASN A 252 2.63 -10.65 14.92
CA ASN A 252 3.10 -11.86 15.63
C ASN A 252 3.91 -12.79 14.71
N PHE A 253 4.86 -12.23 13.96
CA PHE A 253 5.74 -12.91 13.00
C PHE A 253 5.06 -13.50 11.76
N LYS A 254 3.75 -13.28 11.58
CA LYS A 254 3.00 -13.69 10.38
C LYS A 254 2.96 -12.54 9.37
N ARG A 255 3.31 -12.84 8.11
CA ARG A 255 3.05 -11.96 6.96
C ARG A 255 1.65 -12.24 6.38
N PHE A 256 1.04 -11.20 5.86
CA PHE A 256 -0.15 -11.28 5.03
C PHE A 256 0.24 -11.44 3.56
N PRO A 257 -0.67 -11.98 2.72
CA PRO A 257 -0.44 -12.11 1.28
C PRO A 257 -0.01 -10.82 0.60
N MET A 258 -0.61 -9.68 0.95
CA MET A 258 -0.25 -8.37 0.42
C MET A 258 -0.53 -7.26 1.45
N VAL A 259 -0.06 -6.05 1.19
CA VAL A 259 -0.44 -4.82 1.93
C VAL A 259 -0.61 -3.66 0.96
N ALA A 260 -1.55 -2.76 1.24
CA ALA A 260 -1.62 -1.46 0.59
C ALA A 260 -1.12 -0.36 1.56
N HIS A 261 -0.22 0.50 1.11
CA HIS A 261 0.28 1.64 1.88
C HIS A 261 -0.30 2.94 1.32
N LEU A 262 -1.07 3.66 2.14
CA LEU A 262 -1.66 4.95 1.81
C LEU A 262 -0.80 6.05 2.42
N VAL A 263 -0.11 6.82 1.57
CA VAL A 263 0.90 7.80 1.98
C VAL A 263 0.30 9.19 2.04
N HIS A 264 0.40 9.82 3.22
CA HIS A 264 -0.14 11.13 3.51
C HIS A 264 0.95 12.10 3.96
N LYS A 265 0.70 13.40 3.80
CA LYS A 265 1.59 14.47 4.25
C LYS A 265 0.81 15.64 4.82
N ASN A 266 1.25 16.21 5.94
CA ASN A 266 0.66 17.44 6.50
C ASN A 266 1.34 18.71 5.94
N ALA A 267 0.88 19.88 6.39
CA ALA A 267 1.38 21.18 5.94
C ALA A 267 2.86 21.40 6.31
N GLU A 268 3.32 20.79 7.40
CA GLU A 268 4.70 20.83 7.90
C GLU A 268 5.63 19.85 7.15
N GLY A 269 5.09 19.06 6.22
CA GLY A 269 5.86 18.09 5.44
C GLY A 269 6.10 16.75 6.13
N GLN A 270 5.52 16.52 7.31
CA GLN A 270 5.59 15.26 8.03
C GLN A 270 4.73 14.19 7.32
N LEU A 271 5.21 12.96 7.32
CA LEU A 271 4.55 11.85 6.65
C LEU A 271 3.78 10.96 7.62
N ALA A 272 2.61 10.49 7.17
CA ALA A 272 1.85 9.44 7.80
C ALA A 272 1.50 8.36 6.77
N VAL A 273 1.67 7.09 7.12
CA VAL A 273 1.34 5.95 6.26
C VAL A 273 0.32 5.08 6.97
N VAL A 274 -0.83 4.88 6.31
CA VAL A 274 -1.82 3.87 6.73
C VAL A 274 -1.53 2.59 5.97
N ALA A 275 -1.27 1.50 6.69
CA ALA A 275 -1.08 0.19 6.11
C ALA A 275 -2.37 -0.63 6.24
N VAL A 276 -2.93 -1.05 5.10
CA VAL A 276 -4.11 -1.91 5.00
C VAL A 276 -3.64 -3.31 4.63
N LEU A 277 -3.68 -4.23 5.59
CA LEU A 277 -3.29 -5.62 5.38
C LEU A 277 -4.34 -6.33 4.48
N LEU A 278 -3.87 -7.13 3.53
CA LEU A 278 -4.72 -7.82 2.55
C LEU A 278 -4.64 -9.32 2.76
N GLU A 279 -5.75 -9.95 3.13
CA GLU A 279 -5.85 -11.40 3.34
C GLU A 279 -6.63 -12.08 2.21
N THR A 280 -6.22 -13.31 1.86
CA THR A 280 -6.87 -14.05 0.78
C THR A 280 -8.34 -14.30 1.11
N GLY A 281 -9.25 -13.85 0.23
CA GLY A 281 -10.69 -13.93 0.41
C GLY A 281 -11.45 -13.57 -0.86
N ALA A 282 -12.53 -12.81 -0.69
CA ALA A 282 -13.33 -12.29 -1.80
C ALA A 282 -12.57 -11.27 -2.66
N VAL A 283 -13.08 -10.98 -3.85
CA VAL A 283 -12.56 -9.92 -4.73
C VAL A 283 -12.65 -8.57 -4.02
N ASN A 284 -11.56 -7.81 -4.04
CA ASN A 284 -11.56 -6.43 -3.55
C ASN A 284 -11.99 -5.47 -4.67
N PRO A 285 -13.10 -4.72 -4.55
CA PRO A 285 -13.61 -3.88 -5.63
C PRO A 285 -12.69 -2.70 -5.98
N VAL A 286 -11.99 -2.12 -5.00
CA VAL A 286 -11.06 -1.02 -5.26
C VAL A 286 -9.86 -1.52 -6.05
N ILE A 287 -9.28 -2.65 -5.64
CA ILE A 287 -8.13 -3.24 -6.33
C ILE A 287 -8.51 -3.69 -7.74
N ASP A 288 -9.72 -4.22 -7.94
CA ASP A 288 -10.21 -4.59 -9.28
C ASP A 288 -10.29 -3.38 -10.22
N LYS A 289 -10.83 -2.25 -9.72
CA LYS A 289 -10.82 -0.96 -10.44
C LYS A 289 -9.39 -0.53 -10.78
N VAL A 290 -8.44 -0.62 -9.84
CA VAL A 290 -7.04 -0.25 -10.11
C VAL A 290 -6.40 -1.19 -11.14
N TRP A 291 -6.62 -2.51 -11.03
CA TRP A 291 -5.99 -3.52 -11.91
C TRP A 291 -6.48 -3.38 -13.35
N THR A 292 -7.72 -2.93 -13.55
CA THR A 292 -8.27 -2.59 -14.87
C THR A 292 -7.43 -1.56 -15.62
N TYR A 293 -6.78 -0.63 -14.90
CA TYR A 293 -5.94 0.42 -15.46
C TYR A 293 -4.45 0.23 -15.16
N MET A 294 -4.04 -0.95 -14.68
CA MET A 294 -2.66 -1.24 -14.32
C MET A 294 -1.77 -1.32 -15.58
N PRO A 295 -0.78 -0.42 -15.74
CA PRO A 295 0.19 -0.54 -16.82
C PRO A 295 1.16 -1.69 -16.56
N LEU A 296 1.51 -2.42 -17.62
CA LEU A 296 2.41 -3.58 -17.53
C LEU A 296 3.88 -3.16 -17.58
N ASP A 297 4.20 -2.14 -18.38
CA ASP A 297 5.57 -1.66 -18.55
C ASP A 297 5.96 -0.66 -17.45
N ALA A 298 7.20 -0.76 -16.97
CA ALA A 298 7.74 0.17 -15.99
C ALA A 298 7.93 1.57 -16.59
N GLY A 299 7.50 2.59 -15.86
CA GLY A 299 7.49 4.00 -16.27
C GLY A 299 6.15 4.45 -16.87
N ASP A 300 5.27 3.52 -17.21
CA ASP A 300 3.97 3.86 -17.79
C ASP A 300 2.95 4.35 -16.76
N ARG A 301 2.03 5.19 -17.25
CA ARG A 301 0.94 5.78 -16.47
C ARG A 301 -0.37 5.76 -17.23
N VAL A 302 -1.43 5.34 -16.56
CA VAL A 302 -2.79 5.30 -17.10
C VAL A 302 -3.71 6.13 -16.21
N ARG A 303 -4.43 7.09 -16.80
CA ARG A 303 -5.42 7.90 -16.08
C ARG A 303 -6.72 7.10 -15.92
N MET A 304 -7.28 7.11 -14.72
CA MET A 304 -8.61 6.55 -14.43
C MET A 304 -9.71 7.57 -14.78
N PRO A 305 -10.92 7.12 -15.13
CA PRO A 305 -12.09 7.99 -15.21
C PRO A 305 -12.27 8.83 -13.94
N PRO A 306 -12.75 10.08 -14.05
CA PRO A 306 -13.04 10.91 -12.89
C PRO A 306 -13.97 10.21 -11.90
N ASP A 307 -13.70 10.41 -10.62
CA ASP A 307 -14.52 9.97 -9.48
C ASP A 307 -14.76 8.45 -9.39
N LEU A 308 -14.06 7.63 -10.20
CA LEU A 308 -14.18 6.18 -10.18
C LEU A 308 -13.62 5.56 -8.90
N LEU A 309 -12.57 6.17 -8.35
CA LEU A 309 -11.87 5.67 -7.17
C LEU A 309 -12.53 6.19 -5.90
N ASN A 310 -13.08 5.29 -5.09
CA ASN A 310 -13.56 5.57 -3.74
C ASN A 310 -12.75 4.76 -2.72
N LEU A 311 -11.82 5.42 -2.01
CA LEU A 311 -10.91 4.73 -1.10
C LEU A 311 -11.55 4.25 0.20
N ASN A 312 -12.75 4.74 0.54
CA ASN A 312 -13.50 4.20 1.68
C ASN A 312 -13.81 2.70 1.49
N GLU A 313 -13.93 2.24 0.24
CA GLU A 313 -14.16 0.82 -0.09
C GLU A 313 -12.91 -0.07 0.14
N LEU A 314 -11.73 0.53 0.36
CA LEU A 314 -10.50 -0.18 0.70
C LEU A 314 -10.29 -0.31 2.21
N LEU A 315 -11.00 0.48 3.02
CA LEU A 315 -10.84 0.49 4.47
C LEU A 315 -11.64 -0.65 5.12
N PRO A 316 -11.09 -1.30 6.16
CA PRO A 316 -11.87 -2.23 6.98
C PRO A 316 -12.97 -1.50 7.76
N THR A 317 -13.99 -2.26 8.18
CA THR A 317 -15.05 -1.74 9.05
C THR A 317 -14.50 -1.37 10.43
N ASP A 318 -13.63 -2.21 10.98
CA ASP A 318 -12.87 -1.95 12.20
C ASP A 318 -11.56 -1.25 11.86
N GLN A 319 -11.50 0.04 12.19
CA GLN A 319 -10.37 0.92 11.86
C GLN A 319 -9.38 1.07 13.02
N ARG A 320 -9.43 0.19 14.03
CA ARG A 320 -8.41 0.10 15.07
C ARG A 320 -7.05 -0.22 14.46
N TYR A 321 -5.99 0.31 15.06
CA TYR A 321 -4.66 0.30 14.44
C TYR A 321 -3.52 0.08 15.45
N TYR A 322 -2.36 -0.30 14.95
CA TYR A 322 -1.11 -0.12 15.67
C TYR A 322 -0.43 1.16 15.22
N GLN A 323 0.19 1.87 16.15
CA GLN A 323 0.88 3.11 15.88
C GLN A 323 2.34 3.03 16.31
N PHE A 324 3.25 3.42 15.42
CA PHE A 324 4.66 3.62 15.75
C PHE A 324 5.29 4.68 14.85
N MET A 325 6.46 5.16 15.24
CA MET A 325 7.28 6.00 14.38
C MET A 325 8.37 5.17 13.71
N GLY A 326 8.46 5.28 12.40
CA GLY A 326 9.33 4.48 11.55
C GLY A 326 9.97 5.30 10.44
N SER A 327 10.19 4.64 9.30
CA SER A 327 10.79 5.22 8.10
C SER A 327 9.97 4.93 6.85
N LEU A 328 10.39 5.48 5.71
CA LEU A 328 10.06 4.90 4.41
C LEU A 328 10.64 3.49 4.31
N THR A 329 9.96 2.59 3.59
CA THR A 329 10.39 1.20 3.38
C THR A 329 11.18 1.01 2.08
N THR A 330 11.40 2.08 1.33
CA THR A 330 12.26 2.15 0.15
C THR A 330 13.35 3.21 0.35
N PRO A 331 14.46 3.17 -0.40
CA PRO A 331 15.45 4.24 -0.40
C PRO A 331 14.80 5.62 -0.66
N PRO A 332 15.22 6.69 0.06
CA PRO A 332 16.38 6.78 0.96
C PRO A 332 16.14 6.31 2.40
N CYS A 333 15.03 5.61 2.69
CA CYS A 333 14.68 5.10 4.01
C CYS A 333 14.62 6.17 5.11
N SER A 334 14.20 7.39 4.74
CA SER A 334 14.05 8.52 5.66
C SER A 334 13.16 8.16 6.85
N GLU A 335 13.64 8.45 8.06
CA GLU A 335 12.92 8.22 9.32
C GLU A 335 11.87 9.32 9.59
N ASN A 336 11.20 9.23 10.75
CA ASN A 336 10.14 10.13 11.21
C ASN A 336 8.84 10.05 10.40
N VAL A 337 8.53 8.85 9.92
CA VAL A 337 7.21 8.53 9.32
C VAL A 337 6.29 7.98 10.40
N LEU A 338 5.10 8.55 10.54
CA LEU A 338 4.04 8.01 11.41
C LEU A 338 3.39 6.81 10.72
N TRP A 339 3.51 5.62 11.32
CA TRP A 339 2.88 4.41 10.80
C TRP A 339 1.59 4.09 11.57
N LEU A 340 0.55 3.76 10.82
CA LEU A 340 -0.80 3.42 11.28
C LEU A 340 -1.22 2.11 10.60
N VAL A 341 -0.96 0.98 11.24
CA VAL A 341 -1.23 -0.35 10.66
C VAL A 341 -2.62 -0.80 11.11
N LEU A 342 -3.59 -0.83 10.19
CA LEU A 342 -4.95 -1.26 10.52
C LEU A 342 -4.95 -2.74 10.91
N LYS A 343 -5.64 -3.06 12.00
CA LYS A 343 -5.64 -4.42 12.58
C LYS A 343 -6.46 -5.40 11.77
N GLN A 344 -7.64 -4.97 11.33
CA GLN A 344 -8.52 -5.81 10.53
C GLN A 344 -8.02 -5.83 9.08
N PRO A 345 -7.64 -6.99 8.52
CA PRO A 345 -7.30 -7.09 7.12
C PRO A 345 -8.57 -6.96 6.26
N VAL A 346 -8.41 -6.51 5.02
CA VAL A 346 -9.47 -6.57 4.01
C VAL A 346 -9.22 -7.72 3.04
N SER A 347 -10.29 -8.24 2.44
CA SER A 347 -10.19 -9.35 1.50
C SER A 347 -9.54 -8.94 0.19
N ILE A 348 -8.76 -9.84 -0.39
CA ILE A 348 -8.29 -9.81 -1.78
C ILE A 348 -8.37 -11.23 -2.38
N SER A 349 -8.80 -11.36 -3.63
CA SER A 349 -8.90 -12.69 -4.26
C SER A 349 -7.55 -13.25 -4.70
N ARG A 350 -7.46 -14.58 -4.81
CA ARG A 350 -6.26 -15.27 -5.33
C ARG A 350 -5.88 -14.82 -6.74
N SER A 351 -6.85 -14.50 -7.59
CA SER A 351 -6.61 -14.00 -8.95
C SER A 351 -6.01 -12.60 -8.93
N GLN A 352 -6.51 -11.70 -8.07
CA GLN A 352 -5.94 -10.35 -7.90
C GLN A 352 -4.49 -10.40 -7.40
N ILE A 353 -4.19 -11.24 -6.40
CA ILE A 353 -2.81 -11.47 -5.93
C ILE A 353 -1.94 -11.98 -7.08
N ARG A 354 -2.42 -12.97 -7.85
CA ARG A 354 -1.68 -13.53 -8.98
C ARG A 354 -1.34 -12.48 -10.03
N LEU A 355 -2.29 -11.61 -10.40
CA LEU A 355 -2.06 -10.55 -11.37
C LEU A 355 -0.95 -9.59 -10.93
N PHE A 356 -0.93 -9.20 -9.65
CA PHE A 356 0.12 -8.35 -9.12
C PHE A 356 1.49 -9.05 -9.09
N THR A 357 1.51 -10.29 -8.58
CA THR A 357 2.75 -11.07 -8.41
C THR A 357 3.39 -11.52 -9.71
N GLN A 358 2.69 -11.45 -10.85
CA GLN A 358 3.30 -11.60 -12.17
C GLN A 358 4.27 -10.45 -12.49
N LEU A 359 3.96 -9.23 -12.05
CA LEU A 359 4.83 -8.06 -12.22
C LEU A 359 5.83 -7.94 -11.06
N TYR A 360 5.35 -8.16 -9.82
CA TYR A 360 6.14 -8.02 -8.60
C TYR A 360 6.05 -9.26 -7.72
N PRO A 361 6.86 -10.31 -8.00
CA PRO A 361 6.83 -11.55 -7.20
C PRO A 361 7.22 -11.32 -5.74
N ASN A 362 8.16 -10.42 -5.51
CA ASN A 362 8.58 -9.96 -4.21
C ASN A 362 9.04 -8.50 -4.29
N ASN A 363 8.29 -7.60 -3.66
CA ASN A 363 8.67 -6.20 -3.51
C ASN A 363 8.57 -5.74 -2.05
N ALA A 364 8.79 -6.65 -1.10
CA ALA A 364 8.71 -6.35 0.32
C ALA A 364 10.10 -6.28 0.96
N ARG A 365 10.42 -5.17 1.63
CA ARG A 365 11.62 -5.04 2.46
C ARG A 365 11.54 -6.04 3.64
N PRO A 366 12.68 -6.59 4.10
CA PRO A 366 12.74 -7.32 5.36
C PRO A 366 12.32 -6.45 6.56
N VAL A 367 11.72 -7.07 7.58
CA VAL A 367 11.41 -6.40 8.85
C VAL A 367 12.68 -5.90 9.54
N GLN A 368 12.57 -4.75 10.18
CA GLN A 368 13.68 -4.04 10.81
C GLN A 368 13.58 -4.17 12.34
N PRO A 369 14.71 -4.16 13.06
CA PRO A 369 14.70 -4.25 14.52
C PRO A 369 13.88 -3.13 15.18
N LEU A 370 13.15 -3.46 16.25
CA LEU A 370 12.33 -2.47 16.95
C LEU A 370 13.18 -1.42 17.68
N ASN A 371 14.39 -1.76 18.12
CA ASN A 371 15.35 -0.86 18.80
C ASN A 371 14.74 -0.08 19.97
N GLY A 372 13.90 -0.74 20.78
CA GLY A 372 13.26 -0.13 21.95
C GLY A 372 12.12 0.84 21.64
N ARG A 373 11.70 0.99 20.37
CA ARG A 373 10.51 1.76 20.01
C ARG A 373 9.26 1.15 20.65
N THR A 374 8.38 2.00 21.16
CA THR A 374 7.05 1.58 21.58
C THR A 374 6.13 1.47 20.37
N VAL A 375 5.45 0.33 20.25
CA VAL A 375 4.25 0.20 19.41
C VAL A 375 3.04 0.43 20.30
N ARG A 376 2.18 1.37 19.93
CA ARG A 376 0.91 1.59 20.62
C ARG A 376 -0.18 0.80 19.95
N ASP A 377 -1.04 0.23 20.77
CA ASP A 377 -2.28 -0.39 20.35
C ASP A 377 -3.42 0.63 20.51
N ALA A 378 -4.00 1.00 19.38
CA ALA A 378 -5.20 1.81 19.33
C ALA A 378 -6.44 0.92 19.36
N GLN A 379 -7.13 0.93 20.50
CA GLN A 379 -8.44 0.28 20.68
C GLN A 379 -9.62 1.16 20.29
#